data_AF-A0A0S3G4E2-F1
#
_entry.id   AF-A0A0S3G4E2-F1
#
_cell.length_a   1.000
_cell.length_b   1.000
_cell.length_c   1.000
_cell.angle_alpha   90.00
_cell.angle_beta   90.00
_cell.angle_gamma   90.00
#
_symmetry.space_group_name_H-M   'P 1'
#
loop_
_entity.id
_entity.type
_entity.pdbx_description
1 polymer ?
#
loop_
_entity_poly.entity_id
_entity_poly.type
_entity_poly.pdbx_seq_one_letter_code
_entity_poly.pdbx_strand_id
1 'polypeptide(L)'
;IVMVAREVVLQRLQRHSSAFWLFISGEIILFASLFAAVVWGEESGVGALADGLEFPFVSCFLLLTSSVTITVYHHCYGLYSGRLFLYLSMVLGFLFIVVQMCEFYGSETDSLYCSYFSASYITVGLHFTHV
;
A
#
# COMPACT_ATOMS: atom_id res chain seq x y z
N ILE A 1 -16.62 13.35 37.96
CA ILE A 1 -15.63 14.02 37.06
C ILE A 1 -14.75 12.99 36.35
N VAL A 2 -14.02 12.11 37.07
CA VAL A 2 -13.14 11.08 36.46
C VAL A 2 -13.89 10.08 35.57
N MET A 3 -15.08 9.59 35.99
CA MET A 3 -15.89 8.68 35.15
C MET A 3 -16.35 9.32 33.83
N VAL A 4 -16.84 10.56 33.90
CA VAL A 4 -17.30 11.32 32.72
C VAL A 4 -16.15 11.61 31.77
N ALA A 5 -14.96 11.96 32.29
CA ALA A 5 -13.78 12.14 31.46
C ALA A 5 -13.36 10.85 30.73
N ARG A 6 -13.46 9.69 31.40
CA ARG A 6 -13.17 8.38 30.80
C ARG A 6 -14.16 8.02 29.68
N GLU A 7 -15.45 8.28 29.88
CA GLU A 7 -16.48 8.06 28.87
C GLU A 7 -16.27 8.92 27.62
N VAL A 8 -15.97 10.21 27.80
CA VAL A 8 -15.70 11.14 26.69
C VAL A 8 -14.46 10.71 25.90
N VAL A 9 -13.40 10.26 26.58
CA VAL A 9 -12.19 9.76 25.91
C VAL A 9 -12.46 8.46 25.12
N LEU A 10 -13.21 7.52 25.69
CA LEU A 10 -13.58 6.28 25.00
C LEU A 10 -14.47 6.53 23.78
N GLN A 11 -15.46 7.42 23.89
CA GLN A 11 -16.29 7.83 22.75
C GLN A 11 -15.45 8.47 21.64
N ARG A 12 -14.44 9.28 22.01
CA ARG A 12 -13.53 9.88 21.04
C ARG A 12 -12.69 8.82 20.35
N LEU A 13 -12.08 7.88 21.08
CA LEU A 13 -11.31 6.79 20.49
C LEU A 13 -12.16 5.91 19.56
N GLN A 14 -13.39 5.58 19.97
CA GLN A 14 -14.33 4.81 19.13
C GLN A 14 -14.68 5.55 17.84
N ARG A 15 -14.91 6.86 17.90
CA ARG A 15 -15.19 7.68 16.71
C ARG A 15 -14.01 7.73 15.73
N HIS A 16 -12.79 7.81 16.23
CA HIS A 16 -11.60 7.82 15.37
C HIS A 16 -11.42 6.47 14.67
N SER A 17 -11.64 5.38 15.40
CA SER A 17 -11.59 4.02 14.84
C SER A 17 -12.66 3.80 13.78
N SER A 18 -13.92 4.17 14.04
CA SER A 18 -15.01 4.00 13.07
C SER A 18 -14.81 4.84 11.80
N ALA A 19 -14.32 6.07 11.93
CA ALA A 19 -13.97 6.90 10.78
C ALA A 19 -12.84 6.29 9.94
N PHE A 20 -11.82 5.72 10.59
CA PHE A 20 -10.72 5.04 9.90
C PHE A 20 -11.18 3.78 9.14
N TRP A 21 -12.07 2.99 9.73
CA TRP A 21 -12.69 1.84 9.05
C TRP A 21 -13.50 2.23 7.83
N LEU A 22 -14.29 3.32 7.92
CA LEU A 22 -15.03 3.85 6.78
C LEU A 22 -14.08 4.32 5.67
N PHE A 23 -13.00 5.01 6.03
CA PHE A 23 -11.96 5.42 5.08
C PHE A 23 -11.35 4.21 4.35
N ILE A 24 -10.91 3.17 5.07
CA ILE A 24 -10.37 1.95 4.47
C ILE A 24 -11.40 1.29 3.54
N SER A 25 -12.67 1.24 3.93
CA SER A 25 -13.71 0.66 3.07
C SER A 25 -13.89 1.45 1.76
N GLY A 26 -13.73 2.77 1.80
CA GLY A 26 -13.74 3.63 0.62
C GLY A 26 -12.57 3.33 -0.31
N GLU A 27 -11.36 3.19 0.24
CA GLU A 27 -10.16 2.80 -0.50
C GLU A 27 -10.31 1.44 -1.17
N ILE A 28 -10.91 0.45 -0.48
CA ILE A 28 -11.19 -0.87 -1.07
C ILE A 28 -12.10 -0.75 -2.30
N ILE A 29 -13.17 0.05 -2.22
CA ILE A 29 -14.10 0.27 -3.33
C ILE A 29 -13.39 0.99 -4.49
N LEU A 30 -12.55 1.98 -4.18
CA LEU A 30 -11.74 2.71 -5.17
C LEU A 30 -10.83 1.74 -5.91
N PHE A 31 -9.98 0.98 -5.21
CA PHE A 31 -9.09 0.00 -5.84
C PHE A 31 -9.85 -1.09 -6.60
N ALA A 32 -10.99 -1.57 -6.07
CA ALA A 32 -11.82 -2.54 -6.78
C ALA A 32 -12.34 -2.00 -8.12
N SER A 33 -12.72 -0.72 -8.17
CA SER A 33 -13.17 -0.08 -9.41
C SER A 33 -12.04 0.07 -10.43
N LEU A 34 -10.82 0.41 -9.99
CA LEU A 34 -9.64 0.49 -10.84
C LEU A 34 -9.24 -0.89 -11.37
N PHE A 35 -9.23 -1.92 -10.51
CA PHE A 35 -9.00 -3.31 -10.94
C PHE A 35 -10.03 -3.77 -11.97
N ALA A 36 -11.31 -3.45 -11.78
CA ALA A 36 -12.35 -3.75 -12.75
C ALA A 36 -12.08 -3.06 -14.10
N ALA A 37 -11.56 -1.82 -14.10
CA ALA A 37 -11.18 -1.12 -15.32
C ALA A 37 -9.98 -1.75 -16.02
N VAL A 38 -8.97 -2.23 -15.27
CA VAL A 38 -7.83 -2.97 -15.82
C VAL A 38 -8.30 -4.25 -16.51
N VAL A 39 -9.10 -5.07 -15.82
CA VAL A 39 -9.61 -6.34 -16.36
C VAL A 39 -10.53 -6.11 -17.56
N TRP A 40 -11.36 -5.07 -17.53
CA TRP A 40 -12.25 -4.74 -18.65
C TRP A 40 -11.47 -4.20 -19.87
N GLY A 41 -10.39 -3.47 -19.63
CA GLY A 41 -9.54 -2.92 -20.68
C GLY A 41 -8.58 -3.92 -21.30
N GLU A 42 -8.45 -5.13 -20.75
CA GLU A 42 -7.54 -6.16 -21.25
C GLU A 42 -7.94 -6.61 -22.66
N GLU A 43 -7.12 -6.23 -23.64
CA GLU A 43 -7.28 -6.61 -25.03
C GLU A 43 -6.34 -7.77 -25.38
N SER A 44 -6.83 -8.73 -26.18
CA SER A 44 -6.05 -9.88 -26.60
C SER A 44 -4.79 -9.46 -27.35
N GLY A 45 -3.62 -9.84 -26.84
CA GLY A 45 -2.32 -9.57 -27.47
C GLY A 45 -1.57 -8.35 -26.91
N VAL A 46 -2.15 -7.63 -25.94
CA VAL A 46 -1.43 -6.62 -25.15
C VAL A 46 -0.64 -7.33 -24.05
N GLY A 47 0.67 -7.05 -23.97
CA GLY A 47 1.55 -7.61 -22.93
C GLY A 47 1.29 -6.99 -21.54
N ALA A 48 1.88 -7.58 -20.51
CA ALA A 48 1.81 -7.06 -19.15
C ALA A 48 2.62 -5.76 -18.99
N LEU A 49 2.28 -4.95 -17.97
CA LEU A 49 3.01 -3.74 -17.57
C LEU A 49 4.48 -4.03 -17.23
N ALA A 50 4.71 -5.11 -16.50
CA ALA A 50 6.03 -5.58 -16.09
C ALA A 50 6.00 -7.10 -15.94
N ASP A 51 7.17 -7.74 -16.03
CA ASP A 51 7.28 -9.16 -15.74
C ASP A 51 7.19 -9.40 -14.23
N GLY A 52 6.30 -10.31 -13.83
CA GLY A 52 5.98 -10.56 -12.42
C GLY A 52 7.12 -11.18 -11.62
N LEU A 53 8.13 -11.76 -12.28
CA LEU A 53 9.26 -12.44 -11.64
C LEU A 53 10.49 -11.56 -11.39
N GLU A 54 10.50 -10.33 -11.90
CA GLU A 54 11.63 -9.41 -11.77
C GLU A 54 11.43 -8.42 -10.62
N PHE A 55 11.23 -7.13 -10.92
CA PHE A 55 11.04 -6.08 -9.91
C PHE A 55 9.79 -6.26 -9.04
N PRO A 56 8.61 -6.62 -9.59
CA PRO A 56 7.40 -6.84 -8.78
C PRO A 56 7.59 -7.92 -7.71
N PHE A 57 8.34 -8.98 -8.00
CA PHE A 57 8.63 -10.06 -7.06
C PHE A 57 9.45 -9.55 -5.87
N VAL A 58 10.51 -8.78 -6.14
CA VAL A 58 11.36 -8.17 -5.09
C VAL A 58 10.54 -7.20 -4.24
N SER A 59 9.74 -6.35 -4.87
CA SER A 59 8.84 -5.41 -4.20
C SER A 59 7.86 -6.11 -3.24
N CYS A 60 7.34 -7.27 -3.63
CA CYS A 60 6.48 -8.08 -2.77
C CYS A 60 7.22 -8.57 -1.50
N PHE A 61 8.45 -9.06 -1.62
CA PHE A 61 9.26 -9.45 -0.46
C PHE A 61 9.59 -8.28 0.46
N LEU A 62 9.82 -7.10 -0.09
CA LEU A 62 10.07 -5.89 0.70
C LEU A 62 8.86 -5.52 1.57
N LEU A 63 7.66 -5.49 0.99
CA LEU A 63 6.42 -5.18 1.74
C LEU A 63 6.01 -6.30 2.70
N LEU A 64 6.25 -7.56 2.35
CA LEU A 64 6.01 -8.68 3.25
C LEU A 64 6.94 -8.60 4.47
N THR A 65 8.23 -8.34 4.25
CA THR A 65 9.21 -8.20 5.33
C THR A 65 8.95 -6.95 6.17
N SER A 66 8.50 -5.83 5.57
CA SER A 66 8.11 -4.63 6.32
C SER A 66 6.90 -4.89 7.24
N SER A 67 5.95 -5.72 6.78
CA SER A 67 4.77 -6.15 7.56
C SER A 67 5.16 -7.05 8.74
N VAL A 68 6.11 -7.98 8.54
CA VAL A 68 6.64 -8.81 9.65
C VAL A 68 7.35 -7.93 10.68
N THR A 69 8.19 -7.00 10.23
CA THR A 69 9.00 -6.16 11.12
C THR A 69 8.16 -5.18 11.94
N ILE A 70 7.11 -4.59 11.36
CA ILE A 70 6.17 -3.75 12.14
C ILE A 70 5.35 -4.58 13.14
N THR A 71 5.01 -5.83 12.80
CA THR A 71 4.33 -6.75 13.73
C THR A 71 5.22 -7.10 14.92
N VAL A 72 6.51 -7.37 14.68
CA VAL A 72 7.51 -7.59 15.73
C VAL A 72 7.65 -6.34 16.60
N TYR A 73 7.70 -5.14 16.00
CA TYR A 73 7.71 -3.89 16.77
C TYR A 73 6.50 -3.77 17.70
N HIS A 74 5.29 -4.07 17.20
CA HIS A 74 4.07 -4.01 18.00
C HIS A 74 4.08 -5.03 19.15
N HIS A 75 4.63 -6.23 18.95
CA HIS A 75 4.78 -7.22 20.02
C HIS A 75 5.86 -6.81 21.05
N CYS A 76 6.90 -6.11 20.61
CA CYS A 76 7.97 -5.58 21.46
C CYS A 76 7.70 -4.16 21.96
N TYR A 77 6.45 -3.68 21.89
CA TYR A 77 6.11 -2.30 22.24
C TYR A 77 6.44 -2.01 23.71
N GLY A 78 7.31 -1.02 23.95
CA GLY A 78 7.82 -0.66 25.28
C GLY A 78 9.27 -1.10 25.55
N LEU A 79 9.86 -1.97 24.73
CA LEU A 79 11.29 -2.29 24.78
C LEU A 79 12.08 -1.31 23.91
N TYR A 80 13.23 -0.82 24.40
CA TYR A 80 14.10 0.09 23.64
C TYR A 80 14.55 -0.53 22.30
N SER A 81 14.86 -1.83 22.30
CA SER A 81 15.24 -2.58 21.10
C SER A 81 14.12 -2.70 20.07
N GLY A 82 12.85 -2.54 20.46
CA GLY A 82 11.72 -2.56 19.54
C GLY A 82 11.81 -1.46 18.48
N ARG A 83 12.36 -0.29 18.84
CA ARG A 83 12.50 0.86 17.94
C ARG A 83 13.30 0.53 16.67
N LEU A 84 14.26 -0.38 16.76
CA LEU A 84 15.05 -0.83 15.61
C LEU A 84 14.15 -1.42 14.51
N PHE A 85 13.15 -2.22 14.88
CA PHE A 85 12.24 -2.85 13.92
C PHE A 85 11.32 -1.84 13.23
N LEU A 86 10.94 -0.75 13.92
CA LEU A 86 10.21 0.35 13.31
C LEU A 86 11.06 1.07 12.25
N TYR A 87 12.32 1.39 12.58
CA TYR A 87 13.24 1.99 11.60
C TYR A 87 13.50 1.07 10.41
N LEU A 88 13.65 -0.23 10.66
CA LEU A 88 13.84 -1.22 9.61
C LEU A 88 12.62 -1.28 8.68
N SER A 89 11.41 -1.28 9.22
CA SER A 89 10.17 -1.25 8.43
C SER A 89 10.09 0.01 7.54
N MET A 90 10.47 1.18 8.07
CA MET A 90 10.56 2.43 7.29
C MET A 90 11.59 2.35 6.16
N VAL A 91 12.77 1.78 6.41
CA VAL A 91 13.82 1.61 5.38
C VAL A 91 13.34 0.67 4.28
N LEU A 92 12.64 -0.41 4.63
CA LEU A 92 12.08 -1.34 3.64
C LEU A 92 11.00 -0.68 2.77
N GLY A 93 10.15 0.17 3.35
CA GLY A 93 9.18 0.97 2.59
C GLY A 93 9.86 1.96 1.64
N PHE A 94 10.92 2.63 2.09
CA PHE A 94 11.71 3.51 1.22
C PHE A 94 12.39 2.74 0.09
N LEU A 95 12.90 1.54 0.35
CA LEU A 95 13.49 0.69 -0.69
C LEU A 95 12.43 0.26 -1.72
N PHE A 96 11.21 -0.05 -1.29
CA PHE A 96 10.09 -0.31 -2.20
C PHE A 96 9.82 0.89 -3.12
N ILE A 97 9.82 2.12 -2.59
CA ILE A 97 9.64 3.34 -3.40
C ILE A 97 10.70 3.45 -4.49
N VAL A 98 11.97 3.18 -4.17
CA VAL A 98 13.06 3.23 -5.14
C VAL A 98 12.90 2.14 -6.22
N VAL A 99 12.56 0.91 -5.83
CA VAL A 99 12.34 -0.19 -6.78
C VAL A 99 11.16 0.13 -7.71
N GLN A 100 10.04 0.61 -7.18
CA GLN A 100 8.86 0.97 -7.97
C GLN A 100 9.15 2.11 -8.95
N MET A 101 9.98 3.08 -8.57
CA MET A 101 10.44 4.13 -9.48
C MET A 101 11.29 3.55 -10.61
N CYS A 102 12.24 2.66 -10.31
CA CYS A 102 13.04 1.99 -11.34
C CYS A 102 12.16 1.19 -12.31
N GLU A 103 11.11 0.54 -11.82
CA GLU A 103 10.15 -0.18 -12.66
C GLU A 103 9.39 0.77 -13.61
N PHE A 104 8.92 1.92 -13.11
CA PHE A 104 8.25 2.92 -13.95
C PHE A 104 9.17 3.61 -14.96
N TYR A 105 10.46 3.77 -14.66
CA TYR A 105 11.42 4.31 -15.63
C TYR A 105 11.90 3.28 -16.65
N GLY A 106 11.85 2.00 -16.29
CA GLY A 106 12.27 0.88 -17.15
C GLY A 106 11.16 0.31 -18.02
N SER A 107 9.92 0.78 -17.87
CA SER A 107 8.80 0.30 -18.67
C SER A 107 8.87 0.83 -20.11
N GLU A 108 8.58 -0.05 -21.08
CA GLU A 108 8.60 0.31 -22.51
C GLU A 108 7.29 0.97 -22.99
N THR A 109 6.27 1.02 -22.13
CA THR A 109 4.92 1.48 -22.49
C THR A 109 4.50 2.67 -21.64
N ASP A 110 3.82 3.64 -22.26
CA ASP A 110 3.30 4.82 -21.56
C ASP A 110 1.85 4.64 -21.11
N SER A 111 1.43 5.42 -20.10
CA SER A 111 0.04 5.47 -19.62
C SER A 111 -0.97 5.94 -20.66
N LEU A 112 -0.51 6.54 -21.76
CA LEU A 112 -1.33 7.02 -22.87
C LEU A 112 -1.45 6.01 -24.02
N TYR A 113 -0.78 4.84 -23.93
CA TYR A 113 -0.75 3.86 -25.01
C TYR A 113 -2.13 3.26 -25.29
N CYS A 114 -2.81 2.77 -24.25
CA CYS A 114 -4.17 2.25 -24.35
C CYS A 114 -4.90 2.35 -23.00
N SER A 115 -6.20 2.08 -23.01
CA SER A 115 -7.05 2.06 -21.80
C SER A 115 -6.53 1.09 -20.72
N TYR A 116 -6.05 -0.09 -21.12
CA TYR A 116 -5.44 -1.08 -20.22
C TYR A 116 -4.22 -0.54 -19.48
N PHE A 117 -3.24 0.04 -20.20
CA PHE A 117 -2.06 0.62 -19.56
C PHE A 117 -2.41 1.84 -18.73
N SER A 118 -3.34 2.69 -19.19
CA SER A 118 -3.80 3.85 -18.40
C SER A 118 -4.38 3.42 -17.05
N ALA A 119 -5.30 2.45 -17.06
CA ALA A 119 -5.88 1.90 -15.85
C ALA A 119 -4.83 1.22 -14.95
N SER A 120 -3.89 0.48 -15.55
CA SER A 120 -2.81 -0.21 -14.82
C SER A 120 -1.87 0.78 -14.14
N TYR A 121 -1.41 1.82 -14.84
CA TYR A 121 -0.55 2.86 -14.30
C TYR A 121 -1.26 3.69 -13.21
N ILE A 122 -2.56 3.98 -13.36
CA ILE A 122 -3.32 4.66 -12.31
C ILE A 122 -3.47 3.76 -11.08
N THR A 123 -3.69 2.45 -11.26
CA THR A 123 -3.82 1.50 -10.15
C THR A 123 -2.52 1.36 -9.36
N VAL A 124 -1.41 1.07 -10.06
CA VAL A 124 -0.09 0.92 -9.42
C VAL A 124 0.42 2.26 -8.91
N GLY A 125 0.17 3.35 -9.65
CA GLY A 125 0.54 4.71 -9.26
C GLY A 125 -0.19 5.18 -8.00
N LEU A 126 -1.48 4.90 -7.88
CA LEU A 126 -2.23 5.18 -6.65
C LEU A 126 -1.67 4.38 -5.48
N HIS A 127 -1.48 3.07 -5.64
CA HIS A 127 -0.84 2.23 -4.62
C HIS A 127 0.52 2.78 -4.20
N PHE A 128 1.35 3.19 -5.16
CA PHE A 128 2.63 3.83 -4.90
C PHE A 128 2.50 5.11 -4.07
N THR A 129 1.51 5.97 -4.34
CA THR A 129 1.30 7.19 -3.53
C THR A 129 0.81 6.92 -2.10
N HIS A 130 0.23 5.74 -1.85
CA HIS A 130 -0.19 5.34 -0.51
C HIS A 130 0.96 4.81 0.36
N VAL A 131 1.97 4.19 -0.27
CA VAL A 131 3.13 3.61 0.41
C VAL A 131 4.13 4.71 0.79
#